data_AF-A0A176RXD7-F1
#
_entry.id   AF-A0A176RXD7-F1
#
_cell.length_a   1.000
_cell.length_b   1.000
_cell.length_c   1.000
_cell.angle_alpha   90.00
_cell.angle_beta   90.00
_cell.angle_gamma   90.00
#
_symmetry.space_group_name_H-M   'P 1'
#
loop_
_entity.id
_entity.type
_entity.pdbx_description
1 polymer ?
#
loop_
_entity_poly.entity_id
_entity_poly.type
_entity_poly.pdbx_seq_one_letter_code
_entity_poly.pdbx_strand_id
1 'polypeptide(L)'
;PTQDNVFVYIFMVDSHNNVARLFPTDDFKGAAKLNKNPVKKGVEYFVPAAFRSFKLDDNIGEESLYLIAIRQPDDVLESQYKEMLLAQQAKDFEKITFTQTQLFVEIEMKAKKERLISPELVEDVPQNAPVTFEEQGEAFSVLPQYLKNMCEGCVYQVTFQHR
;
A
#
# COMPACT_ATOMS: atom_id res chain seq x y z
N PRO A 1 -4.54 5.66 29.50
CA PRO A 1 -4.13 6.16 28.16
C PRO A 1 -3.16 5.17 27.51
N THR A 2 -3.71 4.14 26.87
CA THR A 2 -2.94 3.07 26.21
C THR A 2 -2.51 3.53 24.83
N GLN A 3 -1.19 3.70 24.65
CA GLN A 3 -0.39 3.67 23.41
C GLN A 3 -1.18 3.83 22.10
N ASP A 4 -1.05 4.99 21.43
CA ASP A 4 -1.67 5.34 20.14
C ASP A 4 -1.25 4.36 19.01
N ASN A 5 -1.85 3.18 19.00
CA ASN A 5 -1.69 2.15 17.98
C ASN A 5 -2.60 2.45 16.80
N VAL A 6 -2.07 2.33 15.59
CA VAL A 6 -2.80 2.45 14.33
C VAL A 6 -2.53 1.20 13.50
N PHE A 7 -3.51 0.72 12.76
CA PHE A 7 -3.38 -0.36 11.81
C PHE A 7 -3.31 0.27 10.42
N VAL A 8 -2.21 0.03 9.73
CA VAL A 8 -1.95 0.55 8.38
C VAL A 8 -1.97 -0.62 7.42
N TYR A 9 -2.60 -0.45 6.27
CA TYR A 9 -2.56 -1.40 5.18
C TYR A 9 -2.15 -0.67 3.91
N ILE A 10 -1.18 -1.22 3.19
CA ILE A 10 -0.76 -0.74 1.87
C ILE A 10 -0.99 -1.88 0.91
N PHE A 11 -1.92 -1.68 -0.03
CA PHE A 11 -2.17 -2.59 -1.13
C PHE A 11 -1.71 -1.97 -2.44
N MET A 12 -1.25 -2.82 -3.35
CA MET A 12 -0.96 -2.50 -4.74
C MET A 12 -1.94 -3.28 -5.61
N VAL A 13 -2.48 -2.62 -6.62
CA VAL A 13 -3.28 -3.23 -7.68
C VAL A 13 -2.54 -2.97 -8.99
N ASP A 14 -2.11 -4.04 -9.66
CA ASP A 14 -1.38 -3.94 -10.91
C ASP A 14 -2.31 -3.72 -12.12
N SER A 15 -1.71 -3.56 -13.29
CA SER A 15 -2.41 -3.37 -14.57
C SER A 15 -3.29 -4.55 -15.02
N HIS A 16 -3.14 -5.72 -14.38
CA HIS A 16 -3.96 -6.90 -14.58
C HIS A 16 -4.98 -7.13 -13.45
N ASN A 17 -5.14 -6.14 -12.55
CA ASN A 17 -5.98 -6.19 -11.35
C ASN A 17 -5.54 -7.22 -10.29
N ASN A 18 -4.28 -7.65 -10.31
CA ASN A 18 -3.75 -8.46 -9.21
C ASN A 18 -3.53 -7.59 -7.98
N VAL A 19 -4.05 -8.06 -6.85
CA VAL A 19 -3.86 -7.39 -5.56
C VAL A 19 -2.67 -7.99 -4.81
N ALA A 20 -1.75 -7.14 -4.40
CA ALA A 20 -0.64 -7.48 -3.51
C ALA A 20 -0.66 -6.59 -2.26
N ARG A 21 -0.29 -7.12 -1.10
CA ARG A 21 -0.15 -6.33 0.14
C ARG A 21 1.31 -6.00 0.37
N LEU A 22 1.64 -4.71 0.32
CA LEU A 22 2.99 -4.20 0.61
C LEU A 22 3.20 -3.97 2.11
N PHE A 23 2.13 -3.73 2.87
CA PHE A 23 2.17 -3.58 4.33
C PHE A 23 0.84 -3.97 5.00
N PRO A 24 0.84 -4.63 6.18
CA PRO A 24 1.99 -5.28 6.78
C PRO A 24 2.42 -6.48 5.92
N THR A 25 3.70 -6.84 5.96
CA THR A 25 4.21 -7.95 5.16
C THR A 25 5.33 -8.70 5.87
N ASP A 26 5.24 -10.02 5.83
CA ASP A 26 6.32 -10.97 6.08
C ASP A 26 6.66 -11.80 4.82
N ASP A 27 5.97 -11.51 3.70
CA ASP A 27 5.96 -12.33 2.49
C ASP A 27 7.20 -12.11 1.61
N PHE A 28 7.86 -10.95 1.71
CA PHE A 28 9.03 -10.65 0.89
C PHE A 28 10.34 -10.91 1.64
N LYS A 29 11.25 -11.66 1.01
CA LYS A 29 12.60 -11.88 1.53
C LYS A 29 13.33 -10.54 1.67
N GLY A 30 13.49 -10.10 2.91
CA GLY A 30 14.19 -8.85 3.22
C GLY A 30 13.30 -7.65 3.54
N ALA A 31 12.00 -7.85 3.72
CA ALA A 31 11.14 -6.86 4.37
C ALA A 31 11.62 -6.57 5.80
N ALA A 32 11.44 -5.33 6.25
CA ALA A 32 11.80 -4.95 7.61
C ALA A 32 10.92 -5.71 8.62
N LYS A 33 11.53 -6.29 9.66
CA LYS A 33 10.81 -7.03 10.72
C LYS A 33 9.77 -6.18 11.44
N LEU A 34 9.94 -4.86 11.41
CA LEU A 34 9.03 -3.86 11.98
C LEU A 34 7.79 -3.62 11.11
N ASN A 35 7.72 -4.14 9.89
CA ASN A 35 6.59 -3.93 8.97
C ASN A 35 5.39 -4.81 9.33
N LYS A 36 4.89 -4.58 10.55
CA LYS A 36 3.79 -5.29 11.17
C LYS A 36 2.81 -4.27 11.74
N ASN A 37 1.54 -4.66 11.76
CA ASN A 37 0.55 -3.97 12.55
C ASN A 37 0.52 -4.47 14.00
N PRO A 38 0.09 -3.62 14.95
CA PRO A 38 -0.16 -2.18 14.78
C PRO A 38 1.15 -1.37 14.69
N VAL A 39 1.11 -0.27 13.93
CA VAL A 39 2.16 0.76 13.95
C VAL A 39 2.02 1.67 15.16
N LYS A 40 3.14 2.24 15.60
CA LYS A 40 3.20 3.14 16.76
C LYS A 40 3.45 4.57 16.32
N LYS A 41 2.71 5.50 16.91
CA LYS A 41 2.93 6.93 16.73
C LYS A 41 4.37 7.34 17.08
N GLY A 42 4.94 8.22 16.25
CA GLY A 42 6.29 8.76 16.43
C GLY A 42 7.41 7.79 16.04
N VAL A 43 7.07 6.61 15.53
CA VAL A 43 8.02 5.66 14.96
C VAL A 43 8.00 5.78 13.44
N GLU A 44 9.18 5.86 12.84
CA GLU A 44 9.35 5.85 11.39
C GLU A 44 9.39 4.40 10.88
N TYR A 45 8.69 4.16 9.77
CA TYR A 45 8.59 2.85 9.12
C TYR A 45 9.04 2.98 7.67
N PHE A 46 9.78 1.99 7.18
CA PHE A 46 10.25 1.92 5.80
C PHE A 46 9.68 0.68 5.12
N VAL A 47 9.00 0.87 3.98
CA VAL A 47 8.39 -0.21 3.20
C VAL A 47 9.07 -0.23 1.82
N PRO A 48 9.73 -1.34 1.41
CA PRO A 48 9.83 -2.62 2.10
C PRO A 48 10.83 -2.65 3.27
N ALA A 49 11.89 -1.85 3.23
CA ALA A 49 12.87 -1.68 4.31
C ALA A 49 13.70 -0.42 4.08
N ALA A 50 14.47 0.02 5.08
CA ALA A 50 15.40 1.13 4.91
C ALA A 50 16.40 0.83 3.78
N PHE A 51 16.61 1.80 2.90
CA PHE A 51 17.51 1.70 1.74
C PHE A 51 17.17 0.55 0.77
N ARG A 52 15.87 0.19 0.66
CA ARG A 52 15.37 -0.78 -0.30
C ARG A 52 14.09 -0.26 -0.94
N SER A 53 13.91 -0.61 -2.21
CA SER A 53 12.75 -0.22 -3.01
C SER A 53 12.08 -1.46 -3.58
N PHE A 54 10.78 -1.34 -3.88
CA PHE A 54 10.14 -2.30 -4.78
C PHE A 54 10.61 -2.01 -6.20
N LYS A 55 10.89 -3.07 -6.96
CA LYS A 55 11.11 -2.98 -8.39
C LYS A 55 9.76 -3.18 -9.07
N LEU A 56 9.36 -2.24 -9.92
CA LEU A 56 8.21 -2.45 -10.80
C LEU A 56 8.53 -3.61 -11.76
N ASP A 57 7.51 -4.40 -12.09
CA ASP A 57 7.66 -5.42 -13.13
C ASP A 57 7.64 -4.77 -14.52
N ASP A 58 7.68 -5.56 -15.60
CA ASP A 58 7.67 -5.04 -16.97
C ASP A 58 6.24 -4.84 -17.52
N ASN A 59 5.20 -4.92 -16.68
CA ASN A 59 3.82 -4.81 -17.14
C ASN A 59 3.46 -3.35 -17.41
N ILE A 60 3.17 -3.03 -18.67
CA ILE A 60 2.70 -1.71 -19.07
C ILE A 60 1.24 -1.57 -18.68
N GLY A 61 0.89 -0.48 -17.99
CA GLY A 61 -0.49 -0.17 -17.65
C GLY A 61 -0.62 0.76 -16.46
N GLU A 62 -1.86 0.99 -16.07
CA GLU A 62 -2.19 1.74 -14.87
C GLU A 62 -2.05 0.83 -13.64
N GLU A 63 -1.39 1.35 -12.60
CA GLU A 63 -1.26 0.69 -11.32
C GLU A 63 -1.69 1.64 -10.21
N SER A 64 -2.19 1.08 -9.11
CA SER A 64 -2.68 1.87 -7.98
C SER A 64 -2.14 1.35 -6.65
N LEU A 65 -1.75 2.29 -5.78
CA LEU A 65 -1.48 2.06 -4.37
C LEU A 65 -2.65 2.54 -3.53
N TYR A 66 -3.11 1.70 -2.62
CA TYR A 66 -4.16 2.00 -1.65
C TYR A 66 -3.56 1.97 -0.25
N LEU A 67 -3.53 3.12 0.42
CA LEU A 67 -3.14 3.26 1.82
C LEU A 67 -4.40 3.43 2.68
N ILE A 68 -4.55 2.56 3.67
CA ILE A 68 -5.66 2.54 4.61
C ILE A 68 -5.09 2.66 6.02
N ALA A 69 -5.62 3.58 6.83
CA ALA A 69 -5.26 3.70 8.24
C ALA A 69 -6.50 3.69 9.14
N ILE A 70 -6.52 2.78 10.11
CA ILE A 70 -7.65 2.56 11.02
C ILE A 70 -7.18 2.29 12.45
N ARG A 71 -8.03 2.56 13.45
CA ARG A 71 -7.66 2.42 14.87
C ARG A 71 -7.72 1.00 15.40
N GLN A 72 -8.45 0.12 14.71
CA GLN A 72 -8.65 -1.28 15.06
C GLN A 72 -8.25 -2.14 13.86
N PRO A 73 -7.85 -3.42 14.05
CA PRO A 73 -7.58 -4.29 12.92
C PRO A 73 -8.82 -4.45 12.04
N ASP A 74 -8.62 -4.57 10.73
CA ASP A 74 -9.71 -4.85 9.79
C ASP A 74 -9.85 -6.36 9.56
N ASP A 75 -10.75 -6.98 10.33
CA ASP A 75 -10.95 -8.43 10.26
C ASP A 75 -11.35 -8.89 8.85
N VAL A 76 -12.05 -8.05 8.09
CA VAL A 76 -12.50 -8.39 6.72
C VAL A 76 -11.30 -8.36 5.76
N LEU A 77 -10.52 -7.28 5.74
CA LEU A 77 -9.34 -7.21 4.87
C LEU A 77 -8.31 -8.28 5.23
N GLU A 78 -8.09 -8.52 6.53
CA GLU A 78 -7.13 -9.53 6.99
C GLU A 78 -7.56 -10.95 6.62
N SER A 79 -8.84 -11.28 6.80
CA SER A 79 -9.38 -12.60 6.44
C SER A 79 -9.37 -12.83 4.94
N GLN A 80 -9.85 -11.87 4.13
CA GLN A 80 -9.86 -11.98 2.67
C GLN A 80 -8.45 -12.12 2.09
N TYR A 81 -7.49 -11.32 2.58
CA TYR A 81 -6.11 -11.45 2.13
C TYR A 81 -5.51 -12.80 2.51
N LYS A 82 -5.78 -13.29 3.72
CA LYS A 82 -5.34 -14.63 4.15
C LYS A 82 -5.92 -15.74 3.26
N GLU A 83 -7.19 -15.65 2.90
CA GLU A 83 -7.82 -16.61 1.99
C GLU A 83 -7.17 -16.59 0.60
N MET A 84 -6.84 -15.41 0.09
CA MET A 84 -6.10 -15.25 -1.16
C MET A 84 -4.73 -15.91 -1.10
N LEU A 85 -3.96 -15.69 -0.02
CA LEU A 85 -2.66 -16.35 0.19
C LEU A 85 -2.79 -17.88 0.23
N LEU A 86 -3.81 -18.41 0.92
CA LEU A 86 -4.07 -19.85 0.97
C LEU A 86 -4.42 -20.41 -0.42
N ALA A 87 -5.20 -19.68 -1.22
CA ALA A 87 -5.50 -20.06 -2.60
C ALA A 87 -4.25 -20.06 -3.49
N GLN A 88 -3.37 -19.07 -3.34
CA GLN A 88 -2.07 -19.00 -4.01
C GLN A 88 -1.18 -20.20 -3.65
N GLN A 89 -1.10 -20.56 -2.37
CA GLN A 89 -0.34 -21.73 -1.91
C GLN A 89 -0.91 -23.04 -2.48
N ALA A 90 -2.24 -23.16 -2.57
CA ALA A 90 -2.93 -24.31 -3.15
C ALA A 90 -2.88 -24.34 -4.69
N LYS A 91 -2.44 -23.25 -5.34
CA LYS A 91 -2.50 -23.04 -6.81
C LYS A 91 -3.93 -23.18 -7.35
N ASP A 92 -4.91 -22.73 -6.57
CA ASP A 92 -6.32 -22.74 -6.93
C ASP A 92 -6.67 -21.44 -7.68
N PHE A 93 -6.47 -21.45 -9.00
CA PHE A 93 -6.60 -20.24 -9.83
C PHE A 93 -8.00 -19.62 -9.81
N GLU A 94 -9.06 -20.43 -9.75
CA GLU A 94 -10.44 -19.92 -9.66
C GLU A 94 -10.64 -19.18 -8.35
N LYS A 95 -10.16 -19.77 -7.24
CA LYS A 95 -10.24 -19.15 -5.92
C LYS A 95 -9.32 -17.93 -5.79
N ILE A 96 -8.16 -17.91 -6.43
CA ILE A 96 -7.28 -16.72 -6.48
C ILE A 96 -8.03 -15.55 -7.12
N THR A 97 -8.58 -15.75 -8.32
CA THR A 97 -9.31 -14.69 -9.04
C THR A 97 -10.53 -14.20 -8.23
N PHE A 98 -11.28 -15.14 -7.64
CA PHE A 98 -12.42 -14.80 -6.80
C PHE A 98 -12.01 -13.97 -5.57
N THR A 99 -10.99 -14.41 -4.83
CA THR A 99 -10.52 -13.74 -3.60
C THR A 99 -9.87 -12.39 -3.88
N GLN A 100 -9.11 -12.25 -4.99
CA GLN A 100 -8.59 -10.95 -5.45
C GLN A 100 -9.71 -9.97 -5.76
N THR A 101 -10.74 -10.43 -6.49
CA THR A 101 -11.90 -9.60 -6.83
C THR A 101 -12.63 -9.13 -5.57
N GLN A 102 -12.86 -10.04 -4.60
CA GLN A 102 -13.51 -9.69 -3.34
C GLN A 102 -12.70 -8.68 -2.52
N LEU A 103 -11.38 -8.88 -2.43
CA LEU A 103 -10.50 -7.96 -1.72
C LEU A 103 -10.47 -6.58 -2.37
N PHE A 104 -10.40 -6.52 -3.71
CA PHE A 104 -10.46 -5.26 -4.44
C PHE A 104 -11.79 -4.53 -4.22
N VAL A 105 -12.92 -5.25 -4.29
CA VAL A 105 -14.24 -4.70 -3.99
C VAL A 105 -14.32 -4.16 -2.57
N GLU A 106 -13.75 -4.84 -1.57
CA GLU A 106 -13.74 -4.35 -0.19
C GLU A 106 -12.93 -3.06 -0.05
N ILE A 107 -11.75 -2.98 -0.68
CA ILE A 107 -10.93 -1.76 -0.70
C ILE A 107 -11.70 -0.60 -1.34
N GLU A 108 -12.32 -0.83 -2.50
CA GLU A 108 -13.14 0.14 -3.22
C GLU A 108 -14.40 0.57 -2.44
N MET A 109 -15.04 -0.37 -1.73
CA MET A 109 -16.20 -0.09 -0.90
C MET A 109 -15.82 0.76 0.30
N LYS A 110 -14.69 0.48 0.96
CA LYS A 110 -14.14 1.34 2.02
C LYS A 110 -13.79 2.73 1.50
N ALA A 111 -13.15 2.80 0.34
CA ALA A 111 -12.89 4.05 -0.33
C ALA A 111 -14.20 4.84 -0.53
N LYS A 112 -15.26 4.22 -1.04
CA LYS A 112 -16.53 4.93 -1.27
C LYS A 112 -17.25 5.32 0.03
N LYS A 113 -17.20 4.48 1.06
CA LYS A 113 -17.94 4.66 2.32
C LYS A 113 -17.29 5.68 3.25
N GLU A 114 -15.98 5.60 3.43
CA GLU A 114 -15.23 6.40 4.40
C GLU A 114 -14.69 7.71 3.80
N ARG A 115 -15.11 8.02 2.56
CA ARG A 115 -14.61 9.06 1.64
C ARG A 115 -13.27 8.67 1.01
N LEU A 116 -13.30 8.46 -0.30
CA LEU A 116 -12.11 8.25 -1.10
C LEU A 116 -11.45 9.61 -1.14
N ILE A 117 -10.34 9.75 -0.43
CA ILE A 117 -9.50 10.91 -0.57
C ILE A 117 -8.51 10.51 -1.64
N SER A 118 -8.83 10.81 -2.90
CA SER A 118 -7.77 11.09 -3.86
C SER A 118 -7.01 12.24 -3.23
N PRO A 119 -5.78 12.04 -2.71
CA PRO A 119 -5.04 13.12 -2.11
C PRO A 119 -4.97 14.23 -3.15
N GLU A 120 -5.51 15.41 -2.81
CA GLU A 120 -5.30 16.58 -3.63
C GLU A 120 -3.78 16.78 -3.64
N LEU A 121 -3.18 16.66 -4.82
CA LEU A 121 -1.78 16.96 -5.02
C LEU A 121 -1.65 18.46 -4.76
N VAL A 122 -1.28 18.79 -3.53
CA VAL A 122 -1.06 20.17 -3.12
C VAL A 122 0.16 20.66 -3.87
N GLU A 123 0.09 21.85 -4.48
CA GLU A 123 1.27 22.46 -5.09
C GLU A 123 2.41 22.52 -4.07
N ASP A 124 3.60 22.22 -4.59
CA ASP A 124 4.79 22.04 -3.79
C ASP A 124 5.04 23.25 -2.90
N VAL A 125 5.34 23.00 -1.63
CA VAL A 125 6.03 24.01 -0.83
C VAL A 125 7.41 24.17 -1.46
N PRO A 126 7.89 25.38 -1.82
CA PRO A 126 9.19 25.60 -2.49
C PRO A 126 10.42 25.02 -1.76
N GLN A 127 10.23 24.53 -0.53
CA GLN A 127 11.26 23.97 0.34
C GLN A 127 11.37 22.44 0.28
N ASN A 128 10.46 21.73 -0.41
CA ASN A 128 10.58 20.29 -0.60
C ASN A 128 11.63 20.01 -1.68
N ALA A 129 12.85 19.65 -1.27
CA ALA A 129 13.85 19.18 -2.21
C ALA A 129 13.39 17.83 -2.81
N PRO A 130 13.53 17.63 -4.13
CA PRO A 130 13.30 16.33 -4.74
C PRO A 130 14.21 15.28 -4.09
N VAL A 131 13.66 14.10 -3.81
CA VAL A 131 14.49 12.94 -3.44
C VAL A 131 15.13 12.46 -4.73
N THR A 132 16.43 12.67 -4.85
CA THR A 132 17.23 12.22 -5.99
C THR A 132 17.98 10.95 -5.60
N PHE A 133 17.97 9.97 -6.48
CA PHE A 133 18.72 8.73 -6.31
C PHE A 133 19.18 8.21 -7.67
N GLU A 134 20.34 7.55 -7.69
CA GLU A 134 20.83 6.86 -8.89
C GLU A 134 20.53 5.37 -8.78
N GLU A 135 19.93 4.82 -9.83
CA GLU A 135 19.71 3.39 -9.98
C GLU A 135 20.26 2.94 -11.34
N GLN A 136 21.21 2.00 -11.31
CA GLN A 136 21.86 1.46 -12.52
C GLN A 136 22.54 2.51 -13.44
N GLY A 137 22.97 3.64 -12.88
CA GLY A 137 23.61 4.72 -13.63
C GLY A 137 22.61 5.71 -14.25
N GLU A 138 21.32 5.53 -13.99
CA GLU A 138 20.28 6.50 -14.32
C GLU A 138 19.88 7.30 -13.08
N ALA A 139 19.76 8.62 -13.24
CA ALA A 139 19.36 9.52 -12.18
C ALA A 139 17.84 9.65 -12.15
N PHE A 140 17.25 9.27 -11.03
CA PHE A 140 15.83 9.44 -10.74
C PHE A 140 15.62 10.57 -9.74
N SER A 141 14.50 11.26 -9.90
CA SER A 141 14.08 12.32 -8.99
C SER A 141 12.59 12.19 -8.78
N VAL A 142 12.19 12.05 -7.51
CA VAL A 142 10.78 12.01 -7.13
C VAL A 142 10.54 13.13 -6.12
N LEU A 143 9.51 13.94 -6.38
CA LEU A 143 9.04 14.90 -5.41
C LEU A 143 8.27 14.16 -4.31
N PRO A 144 8.70 14.24 -3.05
CA PRO A 144 8.04 13.53 -1.96
C PRO A 144 6.62 14.07 -1.78
N GLN A 145 5.63 13.19 -1.93
CA GLN A 145 4.24 13.50 -1.62
C GLN A 145 3.93 13.10 -0.18
N TYR A 146 3.30 14.03 0.55
CA TYR A 146 2.94 13.82 1.94
C TYR A 146 1.43 13.72 2.08
N LEU A 147 0.96 12.59 2.61
CA LEU A 147 -0.43 12.43 2.99
C LEU A 147 -0.66 13.16 4.32
N LYS A 148 -1.23 14.35 4.26
CA LYS A 148 -1.59 15.14 5.45
C LYS A 148 -3.04 14.83 5.86
N ASN A 149 -3.30 14.87 7.16
CA ASN A 149 -4.63 14.71 7.75
C ASN A 149 -5.31 13.37 7.43
N MET A 150 -4.57 12.26 7.61
CA MET A 150 -5.17 10.92 7.55
C MET A 150 -6.37 10.81 8.50
N CYS A 151 -7.57 10.68 7.94
CA CYS A 151 -8.77 10.41 8.73
C CYS A 151 -8.93 8.92 9.02
N GLU A 152 -9.58 8.63 10.14
CA GLU A 152 -9.88 7.26 10.55
C GLU A 152 -10.82 6.60 9.54
N GLY A 153 -10.39 5.47 8.95
CA GLY A 153 -11.19 4.75 7.96
C GLY A 153 -10.90 5.15 6.51
N CYS A 154 -10.26 6.30 6.29
CA CYS A 154 -10.08 6.84 4.96
C CYS A 154 -9.09 6.01 4.14
N VAL A 155 -9.42 5.87 2.86
CA VAL A 155 -8.58 5.20 1.86
C VAL A 155 -7.96 6.27 0.98
N TYR A 156 -6.63 6.25 0.92
CA TYR A 156 -5.82 7.12 0.08
C TYR A 156 -5.32 6.33 -1.12
N GLN A 157 -5.67 6.79 -2.32
CA GLN A 157 -5.29 6.14 -3.56
C GLN A 157 -4.25 6.99 -4.30
N VAL A 158 -3.15 6.37 -4.71
CA VAL A 158 -2.19 6.94 -5.64
C VAL A 158 -2.17 6.08 -6.90
N THR A 159 -2.46 6.68 -8.05
CA THR A 159 -2.47 5.98 -9.34
C THR A 159 -1.31 6.48 -10.18
N PHE A 160 -0.61 5.55 -10.83
CA PHE A 160 0.51 5.85 -11.70
C PHE A 160 0.47 4.99 -12.96
N GLN A 161 1.05 5.52 -14.03
CA GLN A 161 1.13 4.84 -15.32
C GLN A 161 2.55 4.32 -15.51
N HIS A 162 2.69 3.00 -15.62
CA HIS A 162 3.91 2.37 -16.08
C HIS A 162 3.93 2.39 -17.62
N ARG A 163 5.07 2.76 -18.22
CA ARG A 163 5.23 3.01 -19.66
C ARG A 163 6.43 2.29 -20.24
#